data_AF-B3T158-F1
#
_entry.id   AF-B3T158-F1
#
_cell.length_a   1.000
_cell.length_b   1.000
_cell.length_c   1.000
_cell.angle_alpha   90.00
_cell.angle_beta   90.00
_cell.angle_gamma   90.00
#
_symmetry.space_group_name_H-M   'P 1'
#
loop_
_entity.id
_entity.type
_entity.pdbx_description
1 polymer ?
#
loop_
_entity_poly.entity_id
_entity_poly.type
_entity_poly.pdbx_seq_one_letter_code
_entity_poly.pdbx_strand_id
1 'polypeptide(L)'
;MNGLLKTLVKPDWDDNPKRSEILDAANLLQIGEFQLIQLSYKVWYMEELPEHRIDKIFSEYMVTGIIPIWVTYYARDIIKLDKANVLNSYDVKYHVYDHEFGAYIYNEKQRRNRGILYATIIALVFVITHFMAANYFEEPAGFFPPYIEKSVVFPELYKNKK
;
A
#
# COMPACT_ATOMS: atom_id res chain seq x y z
N MET A 1 10.55 7.46 21.66
CA MET A 1 9.83 8.40 20.78
C MET A 1 8.50 7.78 20.39
N ASN A 2 7.41 8.51 20.63
CA ASN A 2 6.02 8.06 20.55
C ASN A 2 5.72 7.39 19.20
N GLY A 3 5.10 6.20 19.23
CA GLY A 3 4.79 5.39 18.03
C GLY A 3 4.12 6.18 16.90
N LEU A 4 3.30 7.18 17.24
CA LEU A 4 2.66 8.10 16.29
C LEU A 4 3.65 8.83 15.36
N LEU A 5 4.75 9.36 15.91
CA LEU A 5 5.76 10.08 15.12
C LEU A 5 6.50 9.11 14.18
N LYS A 6 6.73 7.89 14.64
CA LYS A 6 7.37 6.84 13.85
C LYS A 6 6.49 6.37 12.70
N THR A 7 5.20 6.17 12.95
CA THR A 7 4.21 5.84 11.91
C THR A 7 4.03 6.96 10.89
N LEU A 8 4.11 8.23 11.31
CA LEU A 8 4.04 9.35 10.35
C LEU A 8 5.27 9.46 9.46
N VAL A 9 6.46 9.12 9.99
CA VAL A 9 7.72 9.16 9.24
C VAL A 9 7.93 7.91 8.38
N LYS A 10 7.52 6.74 8.90
CA LYS A 10 7.64 5.45 8.22
C LYS A 10 6.38 4.62 8.48
N PRO A 11 5.28 4.89 7.75
CA PRO A 11 3.98 4.26 7.99
C PRO A 11 3.95 2.77 7.70
N ASP A 12 4.91 2.31 6.89
CA ASP A 12 5.11 0.92 6.49
C ASP A 12 6.02 0.14 7.45
N TRP A 13 6.43 0.73 8.59
CA TRP A 13 7.35 0.08 9.52
C TRP A 13 6.69 -1.09 10.28
N ASP A 14 7.24 -2.29 10.09
CA ASP A 14 6.87 -3.51 10.83
C ASP A 14 7.77 -3.70 12.07
N ASP A 15 7.16 -4.10 13.20
CA ASP A 15 7.86 -4.45 14.44
C ASP A 15 8.74 -5.70 14.30
N ASN A 16 8.47 -6.59 13.33
CA ASN A 16 9.27 -7.77 13.05
C ASN A 16 10.49 -7.41 12.18
N PRO A 17 11.72 -7.49 12.72
CA PRO A 17 12.92 -7.06 12.00
C PRO A 17 13.16 -7.83 10.70
N LYS A 18 12.79 -9.12 10.65
CA LYS A 18 12.98 -9.94 9.44
C LYS A 18 11.98 -9.56 8.34
N ARG A 19 10.74 -9.24 8.71
CA ARG A 19 9.75 -8.76 7.75
C ARG A 19 10.12 -7.37 7.22
N SER A 20 10.66 -6.52 8.09
CA SER A 20 11.18 -5.21 7.70
C SER A 20 12.26 -5.30 6.61
N GLU A 21 13.19 -6.28 6.68
CA GLU A 21 14.19 -6.53 5.63
C GLU A 21 13.55 -6.91 4.28
N ILE A 22 12.46 -7.69 4.31
CA ILE A 22 11.76 -8.15 3.10
C ILE A 22 11.02 -6.98 2.44
N LEU A 23 10.31 -6.19 3.25
CA LEU A 23 9.63 -4.99 2.78
C LEU A 23 10.63 -3.98 2.20
N ASP A 24 11.76 -3.77 2.85
CA ASP A 24 12.82 -2.88 2.38
C ASP A 24 13.37 -3.33 1.01
N ALA A 25 13.65 -4.63 0.86
CA ALA A 25 14.08 -5.20 -0.42
C ALA A 25 13.00 -5.07 -1.52
N ALA A 26 11.73 -5.30 -1.19
CA ALA A 26 10.62 -5.12 -2.13
C ALA A 26 10.50 -3.66 -2.59
N ASN A 27 10.59 -2.72 -1.66
CA ASN A 27 10.58 -1.28 -1.93
C ASN A 27 11.75 -0.83 -2.79
N LEU A 28 12.97 -1.33 -2.52
CA LEU A 28 14.15 -1.07 -3.34
C LEU A 28 13.96 -1.51 -4.79
N LEU A 29 13.30 -2.64 -5.00
CA LEU A 29 12.97 -3.16 -6.34
C LEU A 29 11.71 -2.54 -6.95
N GLN A 30 10.94 -1.76 -6.19
CA GLN A 30 9.64 -1.23 -6.58
C GLN A 30 8.61 -2.31 -6.97
N ILE A 31 8.61 -3.41 -6.22
CA ILE A 31 7.67 -4.53 -6.39
C ILE A 31 6.92 -4.81 -5.08
N GLY A 32 5.83 -5.57 -5.15
CA GLY A 32 5.12 -6.02 -3.94
C GLY A 32 5.89 -7.11 -3.18
N GLU A 33 5.65 -7.24 -1.87
CA GLU A 33 6.20 -8.32 -1.03
C GLU A 33 5.87 -9.71 -1.61
N PHE A 34 4.65 -9.86 -2.16
CA PHE A 34 4.21 -11.06 -2.86
C PHE A 34 5.10 -11.44 -4.05
N GLN A 35 5.42 -10.46 -4.90
CA GLN A 35 6.28 -10.68 -6.07
C GLN A 35 7.72 -10.99 -5.64
N LEU A 36 8.23 -10.33 -4.60
CA LEU A 36 9.54 -10.64 -4.02
C LEU A 36 9.62 -12.10 -3.53
N ILE A 37 8.53 -12.61 -2.94
CA ILE A 37 8.42 -14.03 -2.54
C ILE A 37 8.44 -14.93 -3.79
N GLN A 38 7.68 -14.63 -4.83
CA GLN A 38 7.72 -15.44 -6.07
C GLN A 38 9.11 -15.43 -6.73
N LEU A 39 9.78 -14.29 -6.77
CA LEU A 39 11.14 -14.16 -7.32
C LEU A 39 12.16 -14.96 -6.50
N SER A 40 12.10 -14.84 -5.18
CA SER A 40 13.03 -15.55 -4.29
C SER A 40 12.85 -17.07 -4.37
N TYR A 41 11.61 -17.56 -4.55
CA TYR A 41 11.36 -18.97 -4.84
C TYR A 41 12.01 -19.39 -6.16
N LYS A 42 11.80 -18.62 -7.23
CA LYS A 42 12.37 -18.87 -8.56
C LYS A 42 13.88 -18.89 -8.55
N VAL A 43 14.52 -17.97 -7.84
CA VAL A 43 15.98 -17.91 -7.71
C VAL A 43 16.52 -19.11 -6.93
N TRP A 44 15.81 -19.52 -5.87
CA TRP A 44 16.26 -20.61 -5.00
C TRP A 44 16.08 -22.00 -5.62
N TYR A 45 14.93 -22.25 -6.24
CA TYR A 45 14.57 -23.55 -6.79
C TYR A 45 14.75 -23.66 -8.31
N MET A 46 15.08 -22.55 -9.00
CA MET A 46 15.15 -22.47 -10.47
C MET A 46 13.83 -22.84 -11.16
N GLU A 47 12.70 -22.70 -10.46
CA GLU A 47 11.36 -23.05 -10.93
C GLU A 47 10.33 -21.99 -10.51
N GLU A 48 9.27 -21.82 -11.31
CA GLU A 48 8.15 -20.95 -10.96
C GLU A 48 7.41 -21.46 -9.72
N LEU A 49 6.95 -20.54 -8.86
CA LEU A 49 6.20 -20.93 -7.67
C LEU A 49 4.83 -21.50 -8.08
N PRO A 50 4.51 -22.77 -7.77
CA PRO A 50 3.27 -23.38 -8.23
C PRO A 50 2.05 -22.69 -7.63
N GLU A 51 1.04 -22.38 -8.45
CA GLU A 51 -0.16 -21.60 -8.07
C GLU A 51 -0.85 -22.16 -6.82
N HIS A 52 -1.00 -23.49 -6.73
CA HIS A 52 -1.61 -24.17 -5.57
C HIS A 52 -0.83 -24.02 -4.25
N ARG A 53 0.42 -23.57 -4.28
CA ARG A 53 1.27 -23.35 -3.08
C ARG A 53 1.40 -21.88 -2.70
N ILE A 54 1.14 -20.97 -3.65
CA ILE A 54 1.25 -19.53 -3.47
C ILE A 54 0.43 -19.08 -2.27
N ASP A 55 -0.86 -19.42 -2.25
CA ASP A 55 -1.78 -18.97 -1.21
C ASP A 55 -1.35 -19.43 0.18
N LYS A 56 -0.88 -20.68 0.29
CA LYS A 56 -0.41 -21.23 1.56
C LYS A 56 0.83 -20.51 2.07
N ILE A 57 1.85 -20.36 1.23
CA ILE A 57 3.11 -19.72 1.60
C ILE A 57 2.88 -18.25 1.97
N PHE A 58 2.08 -17.55 1.16
CA PHE A 58 1.79 -16.14 1.41
C PHE A 58 0.91 -15.93 2.64
N SER A 59 -0.07 -16.81 2.89
CA SER A 59 -0.88 -16.79 4.10
C SER A 59 -0.04 -17.02 5.36
N GLU A 60 0.86 -18.02 5.35
CA GLU A 60 1.79 -18.26 6.45
C GLU A 60 2.68 -17.03 6.70
N TYR A 61 3.20 -16.42 5.64
CA TYR A 61 3.99 -15.18 5.72
C TYR A 61 3.20 -14.00 6.33
N MET A 62 2.01 -13.70 5.82
CA MET A 62 1.23 -12.52 6.23
C MET A 62 0.56 -12.68 7.59
N VAL A 63 0.01 -13.87 7.87
CA VAL A 63 -0.85 -14.11 9.06
C VAL A 63 -0.02 -14.60 10.24
N THR A 64 0.88 -15.55 10.00
CA THR A 64 1.65 -16.19 11.08
C THR A 64 3.05 -15.58 11.24
N GLY A 65 3.49 -14.73 10.30
CA GLY A 65 4.83 -14.16 10.29
C GLY A 65 5.94 -15.18 10.01
N ILE A 66 5.58 -16.37 9.51
CA ILE A 66 6.54 -17.41 9.15
C ILE A 66 7.16 -17.04 7.81
N ILE A 67 8.42 -16.65 7.87
CA ILE A 67 9.19 -16.25 6.70
C ILE A 67 10.02 -17.44 6.20
N PRO A 68 9.81 -17.92 4.97
CA PRO A 68 10.68 -18.93 4.38
C PRO A 68 12.13 -18.43 4.28
N ILE A 69 13.07 -19.35 4.50
CA ILE A 69 14.49 -18.98 4.57
C ILE A 69 14.99 -18.35 3.26
N TRP A 70 14.55 -18.87 2.11
CA TRP A 70 14.92 -18.36 0.80
C TRP A 70 14.47 -16.91 0.55
N VAL A 71 13.32 -16.48 1.10
CA VAL A 71 12.88 -15.08 1.06
C VAL A 71 13.87 -14.19 1.80
N THR A 72 14.29 -14.62 2.99
CA THR A 72 15.20 -13.85 3.84
C THR A 72 16.57 -13.68 3.17
N TYR A 73 17.11 -14.76 2.59
CA TYR A 73 18.39 -14.70 1.88
C TYR A 73 18.31 -13.79 0.67
N TYR A 74 17.26 -13.93 -0.14
CA TYR A 74 17.07 -13.09 -1.32
C TYR A 74 16.95 -11.61 -0.97
N ALA A 75 16.12 -11.25 0.01
CA ALA A 75 15.97 -9.88 0.48
C ALA A 75 17.31 -9.27 0.92
N ARG A 76 18.10 -10.04 1.68
CA ARG A 76 19.44 -9.62 2.12
C ARG A 76 20.40 -9.40 0.95
N ASP A 77 20.32 -10.23 -0.08
CA ASP A 77 21.18 -10.06 -1.25
C ASP A 77 20.82 -8.81 -2.05
N ILE A 78 19.52 -8.49 -2.19
CA ILE A 78 19.07 -7.20 -2.76
C ILE A 78 19.61 -6.02 -1.95
N ILE A 79 19.46 -6.04 -0.62
CA ILE A 79 19.97 -4.98 0.26
C ILE A 79 21.50 -4.85 0.16
N LYS A 80 22.24 -5.96 -0.02
CA LYS A 80 23.70 -5.91 -0.24
C LYS A 80 24.05 -5.26 -1.58
N LEU A 81 23.31 -5.57 -2.65
CA LEU A 81 23.52 -4.96 -3.96
C LEU A 81 23.25 -3.45 -3.92
N ASP A 82 22.22 -3.03 -3.20
CA ASP A 82 21.89 -1.62 -2.98
C ASP A 82 23.01 -0.89 -2.20
N LYS A 83 23.46 -1.49 -1.08
CA LYS A 83 24.59 -0.94 -0.30
C LYS A 83 25.90 -0.84 -1.08
N ALA A 84 26.10 -1.73 -2.05
CA ALA A 84 27.24 -1.68 -2.96
C ALA A 84 27.02 -0.74 -4.17
N ASN A 85 25.84 -0.10 -4.26
CA ASN A 85 25.43 0.81 -5.32
C ASN A 85 25.47 0.19 -6.72
N VAL A 86 25.21 -1.13 -6.81
CA VAL A 86 25.17 -1.91 -8.06
C VAL A 86 23.77 -2.47 -8.35
N LEU A 87 22.80 -2.20 -7.49
CA LEU A 87 21.42 -2.60 -7.72
C LEU A 87 20.79 -1.77 -8.84
N ASN A 88 20.42 -2.43 -9.94
CA ASN A 88 19.52 -1.85 -10.94
C ASN A 88 18.09 -2.32 -10.65
N SER A 89 17.33 -1.51 -9.91
CA SER A 89 15.96 -1.84 -9.54
C SER A 89 15.00 -1.98 -10.72
N TYR A 90 15.30 -1.35 -11.86
CA TYR A 90 14.46 -1.39 -13.06
C TYR A 90 14.82 -2.54 -14.02
N ASP A 91 15.71 -3.43 -13.61
CA ASP A 91 16.07 -4.60 -14.40
C ASP A 91 14.86 -5.53 -14.58
N VAL A 92 14.55 -5.89 -15.83
CA VAL A 92 13.39 -6.71 -16.23
C VAL A 92 13.33 -8.02 -15.44
N LYS A 93 14.48 -8.57 -15.00
CA LYS A 93 14.51 -9.80 -14.21
C LYS A 93 13.76 -9.72 -12.87
N TYR A 94 13.60 -8.52 -12.31
CA TYR A 94 12.86 -8.29 -11.07
C TYR A 94 11.37 -8.05 -11.30
N HIS A 95 10.97 -7.76 -12.54
CA HIS A 95 9.61 -7.34 -12.88
C HIS A 95 8.86 -8.38 -13.71
N VAL A 96 9.27 -9.64 -13.62
CA VAL A 96 8.69 -10.76 -14.40
C VAL A 96 7.19 -10.94 -14.15
N TYR A 97 6.74 -10.64 -12.94
CA TYR A 97 5.33 -10.80 -12.53
C TYR A 97 4.54 -9.49 -12.54
N ASP A 98 5.17 -8.37 -12.89
CA ASP A 98 4.49 -7.09 -13.04
C ASP A 98 4.06 -6.93 -14.50
N HIS A 99 2.75 -7.07 -14.73
CA HIS A 99 2.16 -6.98 -16.06
C HIS A 99 2.09 -5.53 -16.57
N GLU A 100 2.21 -4.54 -15.68
CA GLU A 100 2.18 -3.12 -16.00
C GLU A 100 3.60 -2.51 -16.08
N PHE A 101 4.61 -3.21 -15.55
CA PHE A 101 5.99 -2.74 -15.58
C PHE A 101 6.52 -2.60 -17.01
N GLY A 102 7.02 -1.42 -17.34
CA GLY A 102 7.53 -1.10 -18.67
C GLY A 102 6.46 -0.83 -19.72
N ALA A 103 5.16 -0.82 -19.37
CA ALA A 103 4.11 -0.33 -20.26
C ALA A 103 4.27 1.18 -20.46
N TYR A 104 5.09 1.56 -21.43
CA TYR A 104 5.34 2.96 -21.76
C TYR A 104 4.05 3.60 -22.28
N ILE A 105 3.62 4.71 -21.67
CA ILE A 105 2.55 5.52 -22.25
C ILE A 105 3.14 6.25 -23.46
N TYR A 106 3.12 5.60 -24.62
CA TYR A 106 3.73 6.07 -25.88
C TYR A 106 3.25 7.45 -26.33
N ASN A 107 2.05 7.86 -25.91
CA ASN A 107 1.46 9.11 -26.34
C ASN A 107 1.41 10.13 -25.20
N GLU A 108 2.34 11.08 -25.20
CA GLU A 108 2.43 12.14 -24.20
C GLU A 108 1.14 12.99 -24.12
N LYS A 109 0.46 13.20 -25.26
CA LYS A 109 -0.83 13.90 -25.29
C LYS A 109 -1.90 13.11 -24.54
N GLN A 110 -1.92 11.79 -24.67
CA GLN A 110 -2.84 10.91 -23.93
C GLN A 110 -2.50 10.88 -22.45
N ARG A 111 -1.21 10.80 -22.08
CA ARG A 111 -0.75 10.88 -20.68
C ARG A 111 -1.22 12.16 -20.01
N ARG A 112 -1.01 13.31 -20.67
CA ARG A 112 -1.42 14.63 -20.16
C ARG A 112 -2.93 14.73 -20.01
N ASN A 113 -3.69 14.31 -21.01
CA ASN A 113 -5.16 14.37 -20.96
C ASN A 113 -5.73 13.48 -19.85
N ARG A 114 -5.19 12.26 -19.67
CA ARG A 114 -5.57 11.39 -18.55
C ARG A 114 -5.19 12.00 -17.20
N GLY A 115 -4.01 12.60 -17.10
CA GLY A 115 -3.57 13.30 -15.89
C GLY A 115 -4.51 14.46 -15.51
N ILE A 116 -4.88 15.31 -16.47
CA ILE A 116 -5.84 16.41 -16.25
C ILE A 116 -7.21 15.85 -15.83
N LEU A 117 -7.70 14.80 -16.49
CA LEU A 117 -8.97 14.16 -16.16
C LEU A 117 -8.97 13.66 -14.70
N TYR A 118 -7.95 12.88 -14.30
CA TYR A 118 -7.87 12.35 -12.95
C TYR A 118 -7.70 13.46 -11.90
N ALA A 119 -6.87 14.48 -12.17
CA ALA A 119 -6.75 15.63 -11.28
C ALA A 119 -8.07 16.37 -11.08
N THR A 120 -8.86 16.52 -12.16
CA THR A 120 -10.16 17.17 -12.12
C THR A 120 -11.18 16.34 -11.33
N ILE A 121 -11.19 15.01 -11.52
CA ILE A 121 -12.04 14.09 -10.74
C ILE A 121 -11.71 14.19 -9.25
N ILE A 122 -10.42 14.13 -8.88
CA ILE A 122 -9.97 14.22 -7.48
C ILE A 122 -10.41 15.57 -6.88
N ALA A 123 -10.16 16.68 -7.57
CA ALA A 123 -10.55 18.01 -7.10
C ALA A 123 -12.08 18.14 -6.94
N LEU A 124 -12.85 17.63 -7.89
CA LEU A 124 -14.30 17.68 -7.86
C LEU A 124 -14.87 16.84 -6.71
N VAL A 125 -14.38 15.61 -6.53
CA VAL A 125 -14.75 14.75 -5.39
C VAL A 125 -14.41 15.43 -4.07
N PHE A 126 -13.21 16.01 -3.94
CA PHE A 126 -12.80 16.76 -2.76
C PHE A 126 -13.73 17.95 -2.46
N VAL A 127 -14.03 18.79 -3.45
CA VAL A 127 -14.91 19.95 -3.27
C VAL A 127 -16.34 19.52 -2.92
N ILE A 128 -16.90 18.53 -3.63
CA ILE A 128 -18.27 18.06 -3.40
C ILE A 128 -18.40 17.44 -2.01
N THR A 129 -17.44 16.62 -1.59
CA THR A 129 -17.47 16.00 -0.25
C THR A 129 -17.38 17.05 0.86
N HIS A 130 -16.52 18.06 0.72
CA HIS A 130 -16.43 19.16 1.70
C HIS A 130 -17.66 20.06 1.68
N PHE A 131 -18.22 20.34 0.49
CA PHE A 131 -19.46 21.10 0.36
C PHE A 131 -20.64 20.36 1.01
N MET A 132 -20.77 19.05 0.76
CA MET A 132 -21.77 18.23 1.44
C MET A 132 -21.56 18.28 2.95
N ALA A 133 -20.31 18.16 3.41
CA ALA A 133 -20.02 18.17 4.82
C ALA A 133 -20.37 19.49 5.52
N ALA A 134 -20.13 20.62 4.86
CA ALA A 134 -20.43 21.94 5.40
C ALA A 134 -21.94 22.29 5.39
N ASN A 135 -22.72 21.72 4.46
CA ASN A 135 -24.12 22.11 4.26
C ASN A 135 -25.15 21.10 4.76
N TYR A 136 -24.78 19.81 4.86
CA TYR A 136 -25.75 18.74 5.12
C TYR A 136 -25.53 18.00 6.44
N PHE A 137 -24.35 18.09 7.08
CA PHE A 137 -24.17 17.51 8.42
C PHE A 137 -24.37 18.58 9.50
N GLU A 138 -25.33 18.35 10.39
CA GLU A 138 -25.41 19.09 11.66
C GLU A 138 -24.26 18.67 12.59
N GLU A 139 -23.99 19.48 13.64
CA GLU A 139 -22.89 19.24 14.58
C GLU A 139 -22.83 17.76 15.00
N PRO A 140 -21.66 17.10 14.85
CA PRO A 140 -21.53 15.70 15.23
C PRO A 140 -21.78 15.56 16.73
N ALA A 141 -22.49 14.51 17.13
CA ALA A 141 -22.61 14.17 18.54
C ALA A 141 -21.22 13.76 19.02
N GLY A 142 -20.49 14.67 19.68
CA GLY A 142 -19.06 14.49 20.01
C GLY A 142 -18.71 13.26 20.85
N PHE A 143 -19.71 12.49 21.30
CA PHE A 143 -19.55 11.21 22.00
C PHE A 143 -19.58 9.98 21.05
N PHE A 144 -20.05 10.14 19.81
CA PHE A 144 -20.22 9.09 18.82
C PHE A 144 -19.28 9.30 17.63
N PRO A 145 -19.07 8.28 16.78
CA PRO A 145 -18.33 8.44 15.53
C PRO A 145 -18.87 9.65 14.75
N PRO A 146 -18.01 10.39 14.02
CA PRO A 146 -18.32 11.71 13.43
C PRO A 146 -19.46 11.72 12.39
N TYR A 147 -20.12 10.59 12.18
CA TYR A 147 -21.21 10.38 11.25
C TYR A 147 -22.59 10.32 11.93
N ILE A 148 -22.66 10.40 13.26
CA ILE A 148 -23.95 10.42 13.98
C ILE A 148 -24.29 11.85 14.38
N GLU A 149 -25.35 12.38 13.79
CA GLU A 149 -25.87 13.72 14.06
C GLU A 149 -26.44 13.84 15.48
N LYS A 150 -26.25 15.00 16.12
CA LYS A 150 -26.84 15.29 17.45
C LYS A 150 -28.37 15.18 17.47
N SER A 151 -29.04 15.47 16.36
CA SER A 151 -30.49 15.36 16.21
C SER A 151 -31.00 13.91 16.40
N VAL A 152 -30.20 12.93 15.96
CA VAL A 152 -30.50 11.49 16.09
C VAL A 152 -30.21 11.00 17.51
N VAL A 153 -29.15 11.50 18.14
CA VAL A 153 -28.71 11.08 19.48
C VAL A 153 -29.52 11.75 20.59
N PHE A 154 -29.87 13.02 20.43
CA PHE A 154 -30.57 13.84 21.43
C PHE A 154 -31.85 14.46 20.85
N PRO A 155 -32.81 13.65 20.39
CA PRO A 155 -34.02 14.14 19.71
C PRO A 155 -34.88 15.07 20.60
N GLU A 156 -34.79 14.94 21.92
CA GLU A 156 -35.46 15.82 22.88
C GLU A 156 -35.03 17.29 22.82
N LEU A 157 -33.78 17.59 22.43
CA LEU A 157 -33.26 18.96 22.35
C LEU A 157 -33.78 19.73 21.12
N TYR A 158 -34.30 19.02 20.12
CA TYR A 158 -34.73 19.58 18.83
C TYR A 158 -36.26 19.55 18.63
N LYS A 159 -37.00 19.00 19.59
CA LYS A 159 -38.46 18.81 19.53
C LYS A 159 -39.29 20.11 19.58
N ASN A 160 -38.69 21.22 20.01
CA ASN A 160 -39.36 22.53 20.17
C ASN A 160 -39.01 23.56 19.08
N LYS A 161 -38.36 23.15 17.98
CA LYS A 161 -37.95 24.04 16.87
C LYS A 161 -38.84 23.94 15.61
N LYS A 162 -40.05 23.39 15.74
CA LYS A 162 -41.07 23.37 14.66
C LYS A 162 -42.02 24.55 14.77
#